data_AF-A0A5C6T0B9-F1
#
_entry.id   AF-A0A5C6T0B9-F1
#
_cell.length_a   1.000
_cell.length_b   1.000
_cell.length_c   1.000
_cell.angle_alpha   90.00
_cell.angle_beta   90.00
_cell.angle_gamma   90.00
#
_symmetry.space_group_name_H-M   'P 1'
#
loop_
_entity.id
_entity.type
_entity.pdbx_description
1 polymer ?
#
loop_
_entity_poly.entity_id
_entity_poly.type
_entity_poly.pdbx_seq_one_letter_code
_entity_poly.pdbx_strand_id
1 'polypeptide(L)'
;MPNCSFCGILRNSFRLSKSEADDYAVSINPGSWLHAIFLCQVASNRPQRMRSTCPYRTAPDTGYDSVEAVLFRDGGIVNYPEMVVHRDDAIIPVAVIMYERFPFIE
;
A
#
# COMPACT_ATOMS: atom_id res chain seq x y z
N MET A 1 18.09 18.25 -8.12
CA MET A 1 16.75 18.80 -8.37
C MET A 1 15.81 18.35 -7.26
N PRO A 2 15.40 19.23 -6.31
CA PRO A 2 14.69 18.80 -5.10
C PRO A 2 13.16 18.68 -5.25
N ASN A 3 12.58 19.08 -6.39
CA ASN A 3 11.14 19.34 -6.51
C ASN A 3 10.45 18.43 -7.54
N CYS A 4 10.96 17.21 -7.76
CA CYS A 4 10.33 16.28 -8.69
C CYS A 4 9.16 15.56 -7.99
N SER A 5 7.96 15.55 -8.61
CA SER A 5 6.76 14.89 -8.06
C SER A 5 7.03 13.42 -7.71
N PHE A 6 7.79 12.74 -8.56
CA PHE A 6 8.26 11.37 -8.34
C PHE A 6 9.15 11.21 -7.09
N CYS A 7 10.00 12.20 -6.80
CA CYS A 7 10.88 12.22 -5.64
C CYS A 7 10.09 12.39 -4.32
N GLY A 8 8.99 13.16 -4.37
CA GLY A 8 8.05 13.31 -3.26
C GLY A 8 7.25 12.03 -3.00
N ILE A 9 6.77 11.39 -4.07
CA ILE A 9 6.09 10.08 -4.00
C ILE A 9 7.05 9.04 -3.40
N LEU A 10 8.27 8.92 -3.92
CA LEU A 10 9.25 7.97 -3.38
C LEU A 10 9.60 8.24 -1.91
N ARG A 11 9.76 9.51 -1.49
CA ARG A 11 10.12 9.82 -0.10
C ARG A 11 9.02 9.52 0.91
N ASN A 12 7.76 9.83 0.57
CA ASN A 12 6.64 9.69 1.50
C ASN A 12 5.98 8.32 1.42
N SER A 13 5.84 7.75 0.22
CA SER A 13 5.21 6.44 0.02
C SER A 13 6.14 5.28 0.40
N PHE A 14 7.46 5.38 0.13
CA PHE A 14 8.38 4.28 0.42
C PHE A 14 8.60 4.04 1.93
N ARG A 15 8.56 5.11 2.73
CA ARG A 15 8.70 4.98 4.20
C ARG A 15 7.54 4.23 4.84
N LEU A 16 6.32 4.41 4.32
CA LEU A 16 5.12 3.74 4.81
C LEU A 16 4.99 2.33 4.20
N SER A 17 5.35 2.17 2.92
CA SER A 17 5.27 0.87 2.23
C SER A 17 6.32 -0.13 2.71
N LYS A 18 7.50 0.33 3.16
CA LYS A 18 8.59 -0.58 3.55
C LYS A 18 8.25 -1.46 4.75
N SER A 19 7.45 -0.99 5.72
CA SER A 19 7.18 -1.81 6.91
C SER A 19 6.07 -2.82 6.72
N GLU A 20 5.07 -2.54 5.88
CA GLU A 20 3.88 -3.38 5.76
C GLU A 20 3.78 -4.08 4.41
N ALA A 21 4.01 -3.39 3.29
CA ALA A 21 3.95 -4.03 1.97
C ALA A 21 5.09 -5.06 1.78
N ASP A 22 6.22 -4.87 2.45
CA ASP A 22 7.35 -5.82 2.48
C ASP A 22 7.00 -7.13 3.21
N ASP A 23 6.06 -7.12 4.16
CA ASP A 23 5.63 -8.35 4.85
C ASP A 23 4.87 -9.30 3.91
N TYR A 24 4.33 -8.77 2.81
CA TYR A 24 3.71 -9.56 1.75
C TYR A 24 4.69 -10.02 0.65
N ALA A 25 5.94 -9.55 0.67
CA ALA A 25 6.95 -9.92 -0.31
C ALA A 25 7.60 -11.26 0.05
N VAL A 26 7.01 -12.37 -0.41
CA VAL A 26 7.55 -13.72 -0.21
C VAL A 26 8.32 -14.18 -1.45
N SER A 27 9.60 -14.51 -1.29
CA SER A 27 10.42 -15.09 -2.36
C SER A 27 10.25 -16.60 -2.45
N ILE A 28 10.11 -17.13 -3.66
CA ILE A 28 10.09 -18.58 -3.92
C ILE A 28 11.43 -19.23 -3.57
N ASN A 29 12.54 -18.47 -3.66
CA ASN A 29 13.85 -18.91 -3.22
C ASN A 29 14.14 -18.32 -1.83
N PRO A 30 14.05 -19.12 -0.74
CA PRO A 30 14.25 -18.62 0.62
C PRO A 30 15.65 -18.05 0.89
N GLY A 31 16.64 -18.44 0.08
CA GLY A 31 18.00 -17.90 0.16
C GLY A 31 18.20 -16.59 -0.60
N SER A 32 17.20 -16.12 -1.35
CA SER A 32 17.29 -14.86 -2.07
C SER A 32 16.92 -13.70 -1.16
N TRP A 33 17.81 -12.71 -1.08
CA TRP A 33 17.55 -11.46 -0.38
C TRP A 33 16.89 -10.42 -1.30
N LEU A 34 16.67 -10.74 -2.58
CA LEU A 34 16.06 -9.84 -3.54
C LEU A 34 14.54 -9.87 -3.40
N HIS A 35 13.98 -8.69 -3.14
CA HIS A 35 12.55 -8.45 -3.02
C HIS A 35 12.13 -7.36 -4.00
N ALA A 36 10.84 -7.31 -4.31
CA ALA A 36 10.28 -6.31 -5.21
C ALA A 36 8.96 -5.77 -4.63
N ILE A 37 8.77 -4.46 -4.75
CA ILE A 37 7.52 -3.77 -4.43
C ILE A 37 7.05 -3.00 -5.66
N PHE A 38 5.75 -3.04 -5.93
CA PHE A 38 5.11 -2.19 -6.94
C PHE A 38 4.80 -0.82 -6.36
N LEU A 39 5.19 0.23 -7.07
CA LEU A 39 4.72 1.58 -6.83
C LEU A 39 3.64 1.91 -7.84
N CYS A 40 2.43 2.13 -7.35
CA CYS A 40 1.26 2.43 -8.17
C CYS A 40 0.71 3.82 -7.84
N GLN A 41 0.22 4.51 -8.87
CA GLN A 41 -0.72 5.60 -8.71
C GLN A 41 -2.13 5.03 -8.67
N VAL A 42 -2.92 5.42 -7.67
CA VAL A 42 -4.26 4.87 -7.43
C VAL A 42 -5.29 5.99 -7.46
N ALA A 43 -6.34 5.82 -8.25
CA ALA A 43 -7.48 6.74 -8.30
C ALA A 43 -8.43 6.46 -7.13
N SER A 44 -8.52 7.39 -6.18
CA SER A 44 -9.33 7.27 -4.96
C SER A 44 -9.83 8.65 -4.55
N ASN A 45 -10.92 9.11 -5.18
CA ASN A 45 -11.42 10.48 -4.97
C ASN A 45 -12.47 10.54 -3.86
N ARG A 46 -13.23 9.46 -3.67
CA ARG A 46 -14.32 9.36 -2.70
C ARG A 46 -14.14 8.07 -1.88
N PRO A 47 -13.16 8.03 -0.97
CA PRO A 47 -12.95 6.88 -0.11
C PRO A 47 -14.04 6.73 0.94
N GLN A 48 -14.56 5.51 1.06
CA GLN A 48 -15.38 5.12 2.20
C GLN A 48 -14.48 4.71 3.36
N ARG A 49 -14.58 5.41 4.48
CA ARG A 49 -13.80 5.07 5.69
C ARG A 49 -14.43 3.94 6.48
N MET A 50 -13.65 2.90 6.76
CA MET A 50 -14.09 1.72 7.49
C MET A 50 -13.35 1.56 8.81
N ARG A 51 -14.11 1.35 9.90
CA ARG A 51 -13.57 1.15 11.26
C ARG A 51 -13.52 -0.32 11.67
N SER A 52 -14.09 -1.22 10.88
CA SER A 52 -14.18 -2.64 11.16
C SER A 52 -13.91 -3.46 9.90
N THR A 53 -13.54 -4.72 10.08
CA THR A 53 -13.33 -5.66 8.97
C THR A 53 -14.65 -6.01 8.29
N CYS A 54 -14.60 -6.22 6.98
CA CYS A 54 -15.73 -6.73 6.19
C CYS A 54 -15.20 -7.67 5.10
N PRO A 55 -14.91 -8.94 5.43
CA PRO A 55 -14.18 -9.85 4.53
C PRO A 55 -14.95 -10.22 3.27
N TYR A 56 -16.28 -10.08 3.27
CA TYR A 56 -17.14 -10.44 2.13
C TYR A 56 -17.49 -9.23 1.25
N ARG A 57 -16.86 -8.08 1.49
CA ARG A 57 -17.11 -6.86 0.71
C ARG A 57 -16.52 -7.00 -0.69
N THR A 58 -17.36 -6.84 -1.70
CA THR A 58 -16.97 -6.92 -3.11
C THR A 58 -16.88 -5.56 -3.80
N ALA A 59 -17.37 -4.50 -3.15
CA ALA A 59 -17.37 -3.11 -3.64
C ALA A 59 -17.53 -2.13 -2.46
N PRO A 60 -17.18 -0.85 -2.61
CA PRO A 60 -17.58 0.18 -1.66
C PRO A 60 -19.09 0.45 -1.75
N ASP A 61 -19.65 1.15 -0.77
CA ASP A 61 -21.07 1.54 -0.79
C ASP A 61 -21.33 2.55 -1.92
N THR A 62 -22.58 2.64 -2.35
CA THR A 62 -23.01 3.59 -3.40
C THR A 62 -22.56 5.01 -3.09
N GLY A 63 -21.85 5.64 -4.03
CA GLY A 63 -21.35 7.00 -3.91
C GLY A 63 -19.85 7.11 -3.61
N TYR A 64 -19.20 5.99 -3.28
CA TYR A 64 -17.76 5.89 -3.05
C TYR A 64 -17.06 5.14 -4.19
N ASP A 65 -15.76 5.36 -4.36
CA ASP A 65 -14.92 4.71 -5.38
C ASP A 65 -13.84 3.79 -4.81
N SER A 66 -13.60 3.87 -3.50
CA SER A 66 -12.62 3.08 -2.79
C SER A 66 -13.01 2.89 -1.33
N VAL A 67 -12.26 2.04 -0.63
CA VAL A 67 -12.35 1.85 0.82
C VAL A 67 -11.01 2.23 1.44
N GLU A 68 -11.03 2.99 2.53
CA GLU A 68 -9.86 3.33 3.33
C GLU A 68 -10.07 2.85 4.77
N ALA A 69 -9.13 2.09 5.31
CA ALA A 69 -9.19 1.64 6.68
C ALA A 69 -8.83 2.78 7.65
N VAL A 70 -9.61 2.93 8.71
CA VAL A 70 -9.34 3.89 9.78
C VAL A 70 -8.25 3.34 10.70
N LEU A 71 -7.27 4.16 11.02
CA LEU A 71 -6.17 3.80 11.90
C LEU A 71 -6.62 3.57 13.33
N PHE A 72 -5.89 2.74 14.07
CA PHE A 72 -6.14 2.46 15.48
C PHE A 72 -6.17 3.73 16.34
N ARG A 73 -5.23 4.66 16.11
CA ARG A 73 -5.18 5.97 16.79
C ARG A 73 -6.43 6.82 16.59
N ASP A 74 -7.16 6.58 15.50
CA ASP A 74 -8.36 7.31 15.11
C ASP A 74 -9.64 6.50 15.40
N GLY A 75 -9.52 5.37 16.11
CA GLY A 75 -10.61 4.48 16.52
C GLY A 75 -11.02 3.45 15.46
N GLY A 76 -10.11 3.04 14.58
CA GLY A 76 -10.29 1.88 13.71
C GLY A 76 -9.45 0.68 14.17
N ILE A 77 -9.02 -0.16 13.23
CA ILE A 77 -8.47 -1.50 13.53
C ILE A 77 -7.09 -1.78 12.91
N VAL A 78 -6.60 -0.91 12.03
CA VAL A 78 -5.31 -1.09 11.35
C VAL A 78 -4.24 -0.20 11.97
N ASN A 79 -2.99 -0.64 11.95
CA ASN A 79 -1.86 0.15 12.47
C ASN A 79 -1.29 1.11 11.43
N TYR A 80 -1.50 0.80 10.16
CA TYR A 80 -0.96 1.51 9.01
C TYR A 80 -2.07 1.84 8.01
N PRO A 81 -1.88 2.85 7.13
CA PRO A 81 -2.90 3.22 6.16
C PRO A 81 -3.08 2.12 5.10
N GLU A 82 -4.27 1.53 5.07
CA GLU A 82 -4.66 0.54 4.07
C GLU A 82 -5.80 1.06 3.19
N MET A 83 -5.76 0.76 1.89
CA MET A 83 -6.77 1.17 0.92
C MET A 83 -7.06 0.05 -0.08
N VAL A 84 -8.34 -0.08 -0.45
CA VAL A 84 -8.82 -1.04 -1.46
C VAL A 84 -9.59 -0.30 -2.54
N VAL A 85 -9.24 -0.56 -3.79
CA VAL A 85 -10.02 -0.19 -4.97
C VAL A 85 -10.55 -1.45 -5.63
N HIS A 86 -11.75 -1.37 -6.21
CA HIS A 86 -12.47 -2.53 -6.75
C HIS A 86 -12.54 -2.52 -8.29
N ARG A 87 -11.77 -1.64 -8.93
CA ARG A 87 -11.71 -1.51 -10.39
C ARG A 87 -10.26 -1.56 -10.86
N ASP A 88 -9.98 -2.36 -11.86
CA ASP A 88 -8.62 -2.51 -12.41
C ASP A 88 -8.11 -1.20 -13.03
N ASP A 89 -9.00 -0.42 -13.66
CA ASP A 89 -8.67 0.86 -14.28
C ASP A 89 -8.41 1.99 -13.28
N ALA A 90 -8.60 1.74 -11.98
CA ALA A 90 -8.24 2.68 -10.91
C ALA A 90 -6.75 2.58 -10.51
N ILE A 91 -6.01 1.58 -11.02
CA ILE A 91 -4.60 1.35 -10.68
C ILE A 91 -3.72 1.59 -11.90
N ILE A 92 -2.72 2.46 -11.74
CA ILE A 92 -1.69 2.71 -12.75
C ILE A 92 -0.33 2.34 -12.14
N PRO A 93 0.25 1.18 -12.49
CA PRO A 93 1.61 0.84 -12.09
C PRO A 93 2.61 1.84 -12.67
N VAL A 94 3.45 2.44 -11.83
CA VAL A 94 4.42 3.47 -12.24
C VAL A 94 5.83 2.92 -12.24
N ALA A 95 6.17 2.10 -11.25
CA ALA A 95 7.51 1.52 -11.12
C ALA A 95 7.48 0.19 -10.36
N VAL A 96 8.54 -0.60 -10.57
CA VAL A 96 8.92 -1.72 -9.71
C VAL A 96 10.20 -1.34 -9.00
N ILE A 97 10.19 -1.41 -7.68
CA ILE A 97 11.36 -1.15 -6.85
C ILE A 97 11.90 -2.49 -6.39
N MET A 98 13.08 -2.85 -6.88
CA MET A 98 13.82 -4.02 -6.38
C MET A 98 14.79 -3.57 -5.29
N TYR A 99 14.89 -4.36 -4.22
CA TYR A 99 15.78 -4.08 -3.10
C TYR A 99 16.25 -5.37 -2.46
N GLU A 100 17.35 -5.27 -1.71
CA GLU A 100 17.85 -6.34 -0.88
C GLU A 100 17.35 -6.18 0.56
N ARG A 101 16.78 -7.25 1.12
CA ARG A 101 16.37 -7.35 2.52
C ARG A 101 17.40 -8.19 3.26
N PHE A 102 18.37 -7.53 3.87
CA PHE A 102 19.31 -8.20 4.75
C PHE A 102 18.62 -8.47 6.10
N PRO A 103 18.70 -9.69 6.65
CA PRO A 103 18.34 -9.90 8.05
C PRO A 103 19.23 -9.01 8.92
N PHE A 104 18.63 -8.32 9.89
CA PHE A 104 19.42 -7.63 10.92
C PHE A 104 20.24 -8.70 11.66
N ILE A 105 21.56 -8.63 11.51
CA ILE A 105 22.48 -9.33 12.40
C ILE A 105 22.58 -8.44 13.64
N GLU A 106 21.97 -8.88 14.75
CA GLU A 106 22.27 -8.32 16.08
C GLU A 106 23.68 -8.71 16.54
#